data_AF-A0A7T1I5I5-F1
#
_entry.id   AF-A0A7T1I5I5-F1
#
_cell.length_a   1.000
_cell.length_b   1.000
_cell.length_c   1.000
_cell.angle_alpha   90.00
_cell.angle_beta   90.00
_cell.angle_gamma   90.00
#
_symmetry.space_group_name_H-M   'P 1'
#
loop_
_entity.id
_entity.type
_entity.pdbx_description
1 polymer ?
#
loop_
_entity_poly.entity_id
_entity_poly.type
_entity_poly.pdbx_seq_one_letter_code
_entity_poly.pdbx_strand_id
1 'polypeptide(L)'
;MREIVFRVISERPGHLEARAEHQPITITAPSLEELHHEAREALIEHLGPIHVAYRARIRRPEADPQAVHHAIRGLGHRPVPCC
;
A
#
# COMPACT_ATOMS: atom_id res chain seq x y z
N MET A 1 18.89 2.14 13.94
CA MET A 1 17.44 2.42 13.80
C MET A 1 16.80 1.18 13.20
N ARG A 2 15.80 0.58 13.85
CA ARG A 2 15.17 -0.70 13.43
C ARG A 2 14.02 -0.40 12.47
N GLU A 3 13.69 -1.33 11.59
CA GLU A 3 12.57 -1.18 10.66
C GLU A 3 11.47 -2.19 11.00
N ILE A 4 10.21 -1.73 10.97
CA ILE A 4 9.04 -2.58 11.08
C ILE A 4 8.35 -2.54 9.73
N VAL A 5 8.37 -3.69 9.06
CA VAL A 5 7.77 -3.86 7.76
C VAL A 5 6.33 -4.29 7.94
N PHE A 6 5.41 -3.52 7.38
CA PHE A 6 4.00 -3.82 7.25
C PHE A 6 3.75 -4.33 5.84
N ARG A 7 3.37 -5.60 5.73
CA ARG A 7 3.03 -6.23 4.47
C ARG A 7 1.53 -6.09 4.23
N VAL A 8 1.16 -5.52 3.09
CA VAL A 8 -0.25 -5.46 2.68
C VAL A 8 -0.72 -6.88 2.35
N ILE A 9 -1.76 -7.34 3.03
CA ILE A 9 -2.34 -8.67 2.89
C ILE A 9 -3.64 -8.64 2.06
N SER A 10 -4.35 -7.51 2.07
CA SER A 10 -5.52 -7.27 1.23
C SER A 10 -5.46 -5.86 0.64
N GLU A 11 -5.63 -5.73 -0.66
CA GLU A 11 -5.76 -4.44 -1.35
C GLU A 11 -7.07 -4.43 -2.15
N ARG A 12 -7.98 -3.55 -1.78
CA ARG A 12 -9.26 -3.30 -2.44
C ARG A 12 -9.42 -1.78 -2.62
N PRO A 13 -10.18 -1.33 -3.64
CA PRO A 13 -10.44 0.10 -3.80
C PRO A 13 -11.11 0.67 -2.54
N GLY A 14 -10.43 1.60 -1.86
CA GLY A 14 -10.88 2.19 -0.61
C GLY A 14 -10.69 1.31 0.63
N HIS A 15 -9.93 0.21 0.55
CA HIS A 15 -9.59 -0.64 1.69
C HIS A 15 -8.27 -1.38 1.49
N LEU A 16 -7.27 -0.97 2.25
CA LEU A 16 -5.95 -1.58 2.38
C LEU A 16 -5.84 -2.19 3.77
N GLU A 17 -5.39 -3.43 3.84
CA GLU A 17 -5.11 -4.13 5.08
C GLU A 17 -3.63 -4.54 5.09
N ALA A 18 -2.91 -4.15 6.14
CA ALA A 18 -1.50 -4.46 6.32
C ALA A 18 -1.23 -5.09 7.68
N ARG A 19 -0.28 -6.02 7.69
CA ARG A 19 0.17 -6.72 8.90
C ARG A 19 1.67 -6.57 9.08
N ALA A 20 2.11 -6.28 10.30
CA ALA A 20 3.52 -6.23 10.64
C ALA A 20 4.16 -7.63 10.57
N GLU A 21 5.38 -7.73 10.04
CA GLU A 21 6.07 -9.03 9.91
C GLU A 21 6.53 -9.61 11.25
N HIS A 22 7.03 -8.76 12.14
CA HIS A 22 7.63 -9.20 13.41
C HIS A 22 6.71 -8.99 14.62
N GLN A 23 5.49 -8.50 14.41
CA GLN A 23 4.55 -8.16 15.47
C GLN A 23 3.12 -8.50 15.07
N PRO A 24 2.25 -8.86 16.02
CA PRO A 24 0.83 -9.12 15.75
C PRO A 24 0.02 -7.82 15.59
N ILE A 25 0.59 -6.81 14.91
CA ILE A 25 -0.06 -5.53 14.64
C ILE A 25 -0.69 -5.61 13.25
N THR A 26 -1.99 -5.35 13.18
CA THR A 26 -2.76 -5.29 11.94
C THR A 26 -3.42 -3.93 11.84
N ILE A 27 -3.31 -3.29 10.68
CA ILE A 27 -3.84 -1.96 10.40
C ILE A 27 -4.67 -2.01 9.12
N THR A 28 -5.72 -1.22 9.08
CA THR A 28 -6.62 -1.10 7.92
C THR A 28 -6.85 0.36 7.60
N ALA A 29 -6.76 0.75 6.34
CA ALA A 29 -6.95 2.13 5.93
C ALA A 29 -7.46 2.22 4.49
N PRO A 30 -8.14 3.31 4.08
CA PRO A 30 -8.63 3.43 2.71
C PRO A 30 -7.54 3.77 1.68
N SER A 31 -6.41 4.33 2.14
CA SER A 31 -5.32 4.86 1.31
C SER A 31 -3.95 4.58 1.93
N LEU A 32 -2.88 4.68 1.13
CA LEU A 32 -1.50 4.47 1.62
C LEU A 32 -1.10 5.48 2.68
N GLU A 33 -1.53 6.74 2.52
CA GLU A 33 -1.24 7.82 3.46
C GLU A 33 -1.88 7.55 4.82
N GLU A 34 -3.16 7.17 4.82
CA GLU A 34 -3.86 6.74 6.04
C GLU A 34 -3.26 5.47 6.63
N LEU A 35 -2.82 4.51 5.79
CA LEU A 35 -2.14 3.31 6.27
C LEU A 35 -0.81 3.65 6.97
N HIS A 36 -0.10 4.68 6.50
CA HIS A 36 1.09 5.20 7.17
C HIS A 36 0.77 5.90 8.49
N HIS A 37 -0.36 6.62 8.56
CA HIS A 37 -0.85 7.22 9.79
C HIS A 37 -1.17 6.14 10.83
N GLU A 38 -2.03 5.19 10.48
CA GLU A 38 -2.42 4.05 11.31
C GLU A 38 -1.20 3.24 11.76
N ALA A 39 -0.23 3.00 10.87
CA ALA A 39 1.01 2.31 11.23
C ALA A 39 1.76 3.07 12.33
N ARG A 40 1.85 4.40 12.25
CA ARG A 40 2.52 5.21 13.28
C ARG A 40 1.73 5.16 14.59
N GLU A 41 0.42 5.34 14.54
CA GLU A 41 -0.43 5.32 15.74
C GLU A 41 -0.34 3.96 16.46
N ALA A 42 -0.49 2.86 15.72
CA ALA A 42 -0.36 1.52 16.26
C ALA A 42 1.03 1.25 16.86
N LEU A 43 2.10 1.82 16.29
CA LEU A 43 3.44 1.71 16.89
C LEU A 43 3.58 2.52 18.18
N ILE A 44 2.95 3.69 18.26
CA ILE A 44 2.93 4.51 19.49
C ILE A 44 2.14 3.77 20.58
N GLU A 45 0.98 3.20 20.26
CA GLU A 45 0.18 2.44 21.23
C GLU A 45 0.90 1.18 21.71
N HIS A 46 1.56 0.45 20.81
CA HIS A 46 2.17 -0.84 21.14
C HIS A 46 3.58 -0.74 21.77
N LEU A 47 4.39 0.22 21.33
CA LEU A 47 5.79 0.39 21.75
C LEU A 47 6.01 1.61 22.66
N GLY A 48 5.02 2.49 22.77
CA GLY A 48 5.09 3.70 23.60
C GLY A 48 6.29 4.58 23.22
N PRO A 49 7.07 5.08 24.18
CA PRO A 49 8.19 5.99 23.91
C PRO A 49 9.33 5.35 23.09
N ILE A 50 9.38 4.02 22.97
CA ILE A 50 10.42 3.31 22.22
C ILE A 50 10.13 3.35 20.71
N HIS A 51 8.93 3.75 20.27
CA HIS A 51 8.55 3.79 18.85
C HIS A 51 9.54 4.58 17.98
N VAL A 52 10.22 5.60 18.54
CA VAL A 52 11.23 6.42 17.84
C VAL A 52 12.45 5.64 17.37
N ALA A 53 12.73 4.48 17.98
CA ALA A 53 13.80 3.58 17.54
C ALA A 53 13.42 2.79 16.28
N TYR A 54 12.15 2.85 15.87
CA TYR A 54 11.58 2.09 14.77
C TYR A 54 11.10 2.98 13.63
N ARG A 55 11.25 2.48 12.40
CA ARG A 55 10.74 3.12 11.18
C ARG A 55 9.71 2.21 10.52
N ALA A 56 8.49 2.72 10.34
CA ALA A 56 7.43 2.01 9.62
C ALA A 56 7.74 1.98 8.12
N ARG A 57 7.77 0.79 7.52
CA ARG A 57 7.87 0.59 6.08
C ARG A 57 6.69 -0.23 5.61
N ILE A 58 6.00 0.25 4.58
CA ILE A 58 4.88 -0.48 3.99
C ILE A 58 5.36 -1.15 2.71
N ARG A 59 5.20 -2.47 2.63
CA ARG A 59 5.45 -3.28 1.44
C ARG A 59 4.08 -3.65 0.87
N ARG A 60 3.72 -3.00 -0.23
CA ARG A 60 2.64 -3.50 -1.09
C ARG A 60 3.13 -4.78 -1.79
N PRO A 61 2.31 -5.82 -1.95
CA PRO A 61 2.57 -6.78 -3.00
C PRO A 61 2.65 -5.97 -4.29
N GLU A 62 3.66 -6.25 -5.12
CA GLU A 62 3.85 -5.54 -6.39
C GLU A 62 2.51 -5.49 -7.10
N ALA A 63 1.94 -4.28 -7.18
CA ALA A 63 0.64 -4.08 -7.77
C ALA A 63 0.73 -4.61 -9.19
N ASP A 64 -0.13 -5.57 -9.49
CA ASP A 64 -0.28 -6.11 -10.83
C ASP A 64 -0.40 -4.92 -11.81
N PRO A 65 0.44 -4.85 -12.87
CA PRO A 65 0.40 -3.77 -13.84
C PRO A 65 -0.95 -3.63 -14.57
N GLN A 66 -1.96 -4.46 -14.30
CA GLN A 66 -3.30 -4.33 -14.87
C GLN A 66 -4.09 -3.10 -14.41
N ALA A 67 -3.80 -2.48 -13.26
CA ALA A 67 -4.51 -1.26 -12.84
C ALA A 67 -4.20 -0.03 -13.73
N VAL A 68 -3.09 -0.06 -14.47
CA VAL A 68 -2.70 1.03 -15.41
C VAL A 68 -3.14 0.78 -16.87
N HIS A 69 -3.56 -0.43 -17.24
CA HIS A 69 -3.97 -0.74 -18.62
C HIS A 69 -5.43 -0.40 -18.97
N HIS A 70 -6.28 -0.09 -17.99
CA HIS A 70 -7.68 0.26 -18.27
C HIS A 70 -7.90 1.74 -18.66
N ALA A 71 -6.86 2.58 -18.58
CA ALA A 71 -6.93 4.01 -18.94
C ALA A 71 -6.44 4.34 -20.36
N ILE A 72 -5.74 3.41 -21.05
CA ILE A 72 -5.08 3.70 -22.35
C ILE A 72 -5.68 2.89 -23.51
N ARG A 73 -6.96 2.50 -23.41
CA ARG A 73 -7.66 1.74 -24.47
C ARG A 73 -8.80 2.49 -25.12
N GLY A 74 -8.70 3.82 -25.18
CA GLY A 74 -9.67 4.68 -25.83
C GLY A 74 -8.98 5.82 -26.56
N LEU A 75 -8.42 5.55 -27.75
CA LEU A 75 -8.33 6.51 -28.86
C LEU A 75 -7.92 5.73 -30.11
N GLY A 76 -8.90 5.50 -30.99
CA GLY A 76 -8.74 4.71 -32.19
C GLY A 76 -7.96 5.43 -33.27
N HIS A 77 -7.15 4.66 -33.99
CA HIS A 77 -6.77 5.01 -35.36
C HIS A 77 -6.82 3.76 -36.23
N ARG A 78 -7.86 3.70 -37.06
CA ARG A 78 -7.90 2.84 -38.24
C ARG A 78 -6.97 3.46 -39.29
N PRO A 79 -5.91 2.79 -39.76
CA PRO A 79 -5.31 3.18 -41.02
C PRO A 79 -6.22 2.68 -42.15
N VAL A 80 -6.79 3.63 -42.91
CA VAL A 80 -7.39 3.36 -44.22
C VAL A 80 -6.25 3.04 -45.21
N PRO A 81 -6.30 1.92 -45.95
CA PRO A 81 -5.45 1.73 -47.12
C PRO A 81 -6.12 2.40 -48.32
N CYS A 82 -5.54 3.49 -48.83
CA CYS A 82 -5.93 4.06 -50.12
C CYS A 82 -5.00 3.50 -51.20
N CYS A 83 -5.58 2.80 -52.17
CA CYS A 83 -5.07 2.59 -53.52
C CYS A 83 -6.01 3.28 -54.50
#